data_AF-A0A1U7SZ16-F1
#
_entry.id   AF-A0A1U7SZ16-F1
#
_cell.length_a   1.000
_cell.length_b   1.000
_cell.length_c   1.000
_cell.angle_alpha   90.00
_cell.angle_beta   90.00
_cell.angle_gamma   90.00
#
_symmetry.space_group_name_H-M   'P 1'
#
loop_
_entity.id
_entity.type
_entity.pdbx_description
1 polymer ?
#
loop_
_entity_poly.entity_id
_entity_poly.type
_entity_poly.pdbx_seq_one_letter_code
_entity_poly.pdbx_strand_id
1 'polypeptide(L)'
;ELRGPQLWARRMGKCKVYWEVGGPLGSASPAGPACLLPRNCDTPIFDFSAFFRELVEFRERRRRGSPHYTIYLGFGQDLSAGRPKEKSLILVKLEPWLCRAYLEDVQREGVSSLDSGSLSLCLSSANSLYDDIEHFLMELQQPA
;
A
#
# COMPACT_ATOMS: atom_id res chain seq x y z
N GLU A 1 6.41 21.66 2.46
CA GLU A 1 5.96 22.86 1.74
C GLU A 1 5.60 22.47 0.31
N LEU A 2 4.50 22.97 -0.23
CA LEU A 2 4.12 22.72 -1.63
C LEU A 2 4.81 23.77 -2.53
N ARG A 3 5.52 23.33 -3.57
CA ARG A 3 6.13 24.20 -4.59
C ARG A 3 5.83 23.63 -5.97
N GLY A 4 4.93 24.29 -6.71
CA GLY A 4 4.41 23.75 -7.97
C GLY A 4 3.74 22.38 -7.75
N PRO A 5 4.04 21.36 -8.58
CA PRO A 5 3.48 20.01 -8.42
C PRO A 5 4.23 19.14 -7.41
N GLN A 6 5.18 19.70 -6.65
CA GLN A 6 6.03 18.90 -5.76
C GLN A 6 5.86 19.32 -4.30
N LEU A 7 5.88 18.32 -3.42
CA LEU A 7 6.00 18.53 -1.99
C LEU A 7 7.48 18.46 -1.59
N TRP A 8 7.93 19.47 -0.88
CA TRP A 8 9.30 19.63 -0.41
C TRP A 8 9.37 19.54 1.10
N ALA A 9 10.47 18.98 1.61
CA ALA A 9 10.81 18.97 3.02
C ALA A 9 12.23 19.47 3.25
N ARG A 10 12.45 20.09 4.41
CA ARG A 10 13.76 20.55 4.87
C ARG A 10 13.96 20.13 6.31
N ARG A 11 15.06 19.43 6.59
CA ARG A 11 15.45 19.05 7.96
C ARG A 11 16.28 20.13 8.62
N MET A 12 15.70 20.88 9.56
CA MET A 12 16.40 21.97 10.26
C MET A 12 17.19 21.49 11.50
N GLY A 13 16.71 20.44 12.16
CA GLY A 13 17.29 19.91 13.39
C GLY A 13 18.51 18.99 13.21
N LYS A 14 19.07 18.56 14.34
CA LYS A 14 20.14 17.53 14.40
C LYS A 14 19.61 16.10 14.28
N CYS A 15 18.34 15.88 14.65
CA CYS A 15 17.68 14.58 14.51
C CYS A 15 17.69 14.16 13.02
N LYS A 16 18.23 12.97 12.74
CA LYS A 16 18.16 12.39 11.39
C LYS A 16 16.70 12.08 11.07
N VAL A 17 16.27 12.37 9.86
CA VAL A 17 14.89 12.07 9.43
C VAL A 17 14.99 11.28 8.14
N TYR A 18 14.44 10.07 8.15
CA TYR A 18 14.33 9.22 6.98
C TYR A 18 12.92 9.31 6.43
N TRP A 19 12.78 9.24 5.12
CA TRP A 19 11.49 9.35 4.45
C TRP A 19 11.34 8.33 3.34
N GLU A 20 10.10 7.93 3.10
CA GLU A 20 9.74 7.05 1.99
C GLU A 20 8.29 7.30 1.58
N VAL A 21 7.97 6.92 0.35
CA VAL A 21 6.59 6.84 -0.16
C VAL A 21 6.24 5.37 -0.28
N GLY A 22 5.12 4.96 0.31
CA GLY A 22 4.70 3.57 0.29
C GLY A 22 3.23 3.37 0.60
N GLY A 23 2.82 2.11 0.64
CA GLY A 23 1.46 1.73 1.02
C GLY A 23 1.14 1.97 2.51
N PRO A 24 -0.12 1.77 2.92
CA PRO A 24 -0.52 1.76 4.32
C PRO A 24 0.37 0.83 5.18
N LEU A 25 0.50 1.13 6.48
CA LEU A 25 1.19 0.23 7.42
C LEU A 25 0.64 -1.20 7.26
N GLY A 26 1.53 -2.19 7.24
CA GLY A 26 1.17 -3.60 7.07
C GLY A 26 0.94 -4.05 5.62
N SER A 27 1.01 -3.16 4.61
CA SER A 27 0.96 -3.61 3.22
C SER A 27 2.26 -4.34 2.85
N ALA A 28 2.16 -5.51 2.22
CA ALA A 28 3.31 -6.23 1.64
C ALA A 28 3.90 -5.53 0.39
N SER A 29 3.42 -4.33 0.07
CA SER A 29 3.88 -3.58 -1.08
C SER A 29 5.31 -3.09 -0.84
N PRO A 30 6.25 -3.33 -1.77
CA PRO A 30 7.61 -2.83 -1.62
C PRO A 30 7.56 -1.30 -1.60
N ALA A 31 7.73 -0.72 -0.40
CA ALA A 31 7.97 0.70 -0.27
C ALA A 31 9.26 1.04 -1.02
N GLY A 32 9.30 2.22 -1.65
CA GLY A 32 10.55 2.73 -2.22
C GLY A 32 11.65 2.79 -1.14
N PRO A 33 12.93 2.80 -1.53
CA PRO A 33 14.02 2.84 -0.56
C PRO A 33 13.91 4.08 0.33
N ALA A 34 14.04 3.87 1.64
CA ALA A 34 14.09 4.96 2.60
C ALA A 34 15.27 5.90 2.31
N CYS A 35 14.98 7.19 2.25
CA CYS A 35 15.95 8.24 1.94
C CYS A 35 16.20 9.12 3.16
N LEU A 36 17.46 9.44 3.45
CA LEU A 36 17.80 10.39 4.50
C LEU A 36 17.51 11.82 4.01
N LEU A 37 16.72 12.61 4.74
CA LEU A 37 16.63 14.05 4.51
C LEU A 37 17.96 14.72 4.88
N PRO A 38 18.66 15.38 3.93
CA PRO A 38 19.86 16.13 4.24
C PRO A 38 19.52 17.34 5.13
N ARG A 39 20.46 17.70 6.01
CA ARG A 39 20.28 18.86 6.90
C ARG A 39 20.32 20.14 6.08
N ASN A 40 19.40 21.06 6.36
CA ASN A 40 19.33 22.39 5.76
C ASN A 40 19.28 22.38 4.22
N CYS A 41 18.81 21.29 3.62
CA CYS A 41 18.60 21.17 2.18
C CYS A 41 17.11 21.02 1.89
N ASP A 42 16.59 21.75 0.91
CA ASP A 42 15.27 21.49 0.36
C ASP A 42 15.33 20.22 -0.48
N THR A 43 14.54 19.22 -0.10
CA THR A 43 14.47 17.94 -0.80
C THR A 43 13.04 17.69 -1.27
N PRO A 44 12.80 17.40 -2.55
CA PRO A 44 11.49 16.97 -3.01
C PRO A 44 11.21 15.57 -2.45
N ILE A 45 10.05 15.41 -1.81
CA ILE A 45 9.64 14.16 -1.15
C ILE A 45 8.38 13.55 -1.77
N PHE A 46 7.69 14.27 -2.64
CA PHE A 46 6.53 13.77 -3.36
C PHE A 46 6.27 14.60 -4.62
N ASP A 47 5.81 13.95 -5.69
CA ASP A 47 5.47 14.59 -6.96
C ASP A 47 4.02 14.26 -7.33
N PHE A 48 3.15 15.26 -7.28
CA PHE A 48 1.73 15.13 -7.61
C PHE A 48 1.53 14.80 -9.09
N SER A 49 2.38 15.30 -9.99
CA SER A 49 2.28 14.99 -11.42
C SER A 49 2.56 13.51 -11.69
N ALA A 50 3.55 12.94 -11.00
CA ALA A 50 3.80 11.50 -11.06
C ALA A 50 2.61 10.69 -10.55
N PHE A 51 2.06 11.07 -9.39
CA PHE A 51 0.88 10.44 -8.80
C PHE A 51 -0.32 10.44 -9.76
N PHE A 52 -0.67 11.59 -10.35
CA PHE A 52 -1.83 11.68 -11.24
C PHE A 52 -1.63 10.91 -12.54
N ARG A 53 -0.42 10.87 -13.09
CA ARG A 53 -0.11 10.01 -14.24
C ARG A 53 -0.33 8.53 -13.91
N GLU A 54 0.20 8.07 -12.78
CA GLU A 54 0.00 6.70 -12.31
C GLU A 54 -1.46 6.41 -11.96
N LEU A 55 -2.23 7.40 -11.52
CA LEU A 55 -3.66 7.24 -11.26
C LEU A 55 -4.44 7.02 -12.57
N VAL A 56 -4.10 7.75 -13.64
CA VAL A 56 -4.68 7.54 -14.97
C VAL A 56 -4.34 6.15 -15.49
N GLU A 57 -3.08 5.72 -15.38
CA GLU A 57 -2.66 4.37 -15.77
C GLU A 57 -3.40 3.28 -14.96
N PHE A 58 -3.64 3.53 -13.67
CA PHE A 58 -4.41 2.62 -12.81
C PHE A 58 -5.86 2.55 -13.28
N ARG A 59 -6.50 3.69 -13.54
CA ARG A 59 -7.86 3.76 -14.09
C ARG A 59 -7.99 3.03 -15.43
N GLU A 60 -6.99 3.17 -16.30
CA GLU A 60 -6.90 2.49 -17.60
C GLU A 60 -6.50 1.00 -17.49
N ARG A 61 -6.29 0.47 -16.27
CA ARG A 61 -5.85 -0.91 -16.01
C ARG A 61 -4.50 -1.26 -16.66
N ARG A 62 -3.67 -0.25 -16.94
CA ARG A 62 -2.31 -0.41 -17.49
C ARG A 62 -1.27 -0.74 -16.43
N ARG A 63 -1.65 -0.60 -15.15
CA ARG A 63 -0.88 -1.05 -13.99
C ARG A 63 -1.78 -1.75 -12.98
N ARG A 64 -1.21 -2.70 -12.23
CA ARG A 64 -1.95 -3.52 -11.26
C ARG A 64 -2.30 -2.78 -9.97
N GLY A 65 -1.35 -2.05 -9.40
CA GLY A 65 -1.53 -1.36 -8.11
C GLY A 65 -2.04 0.07 -8.28
N SER A 66 -2.70 0.61 -7.26
CA SER A 66 -2.97 2.03 -7.13
C SER A 66 -1.68 2.82 -6.83
N PRO A 67 -1.63 4.13 -7.13
CA PRO A 67 -0.44 4.92 -6.83
C PRO A 67 -0.30 5.14 -5.32
N HIS A 68 0.92 5.08 -4.82
CA HIS A 68 1.19 5.38 -3.41
C HIS A 68 1.20 6.89 -3.18
N TYR A 69 0.57 7.32 -2.08
CA TYR A 69 0.55 8.72 -1.67
C TYR A 69 0.80 8.91 -0.17
N THR A 70 1.03 7.83 0.56
CA THR A 70 1.41 7.91 1.97
C THR A 70 2.91 8.12 2.09
N ILE A 71 3.28 9.25 2.68
CA ILE A 71 4.67 9.62 2.94
C ILE A 71 4.94 9.36 4.42
N TYR A 72 5.96 8.57 4.72
CA TYR A 72 6.40 8.31 6.09
C TYR A 72 7.64 9.13 6.40
N LEU A 73 7.73 9.65 7.63
CA LEU A 73 8.90 10.34 8.16
C LEU A 73 9.30 9.68 9.48
N GLY A 74 10.44 9.00 9.48
CA GLY A 74 11.04 8.36 10.66
C GLY A 74 12.07 9.28 11.29
N PHE A 75 11.81 9.73 12.52
CA PHE A 75 12.71 10.63 13.26
C PHE A 75 13.67 9.82 14.14
N GLY A 76 14.96 10.03 13.94
CA GLY A 76 16.05 9.35 14.66
C GLY A 76 16.27 7.91 14.24
N GLN A 77 15.50 7.39 13.28
CA GLN A 77 15.45 5.97 12.98
C GLN A 77 15.32 5.73 11.48
N ASP A 78 16.09 4.77 10.97
CA ASP A 78 16.07 4.36 9.57
C ASP A 78 14.80 3.57 9.26
N LEU A 79 14.18 3.86 8.12
CA LEU A 79 12.98 3.18 7.61
C LEU A 79 13.32 2.05 6.62
N SER A 80 14.61 1.76 6.41
CA SER A 80 15.08 0.71 5.49
C SER A 80 14.35 -0.62 5.64
N ALA A 81 14.07 -1.26 4.50
CA ALA A 81 13.42 -2.56 4.41
C ALA A 81 14.08 -3.60 5.35
N GLY A 82 13.34 -4.01 6.38
CA GLY A 82 13.81 -4.99 7.37
C GLY A 82 13.37 -4.67 8.80
N ARG A 83 13.08 -3.41 9.12
CA ARG A 83 12.47 -3.03 10.41
C ARG A 83 10.98 -2.70 10.24
N PRO A 84 10.10 -3.32 11.05
CA PRO A 84 8.69 -2.92 11.10
C PRO A 84 8.55 -1.45 11.49
N LYS A 85 7.69 -0.72 10.79
CA LYS A 85 7.42 0.71 11.02
C LYS A 85 6.90 0.95 12.44
N GLU A 86 6.19 -0.03 13.00
CA GLU A 86 5.63 -0.07 14.35
C GLU A 86 6.70 -0.01 15.45
N LYS A 87 7.96 -0.34 15.12
CA LYS A 87 9.10 -0.24 16.05
C LYS A 87 9.80 1.12 15.98
N SER A 88 9.26 2.08 15.22
CA SER A 88 9.80 3.43 15.14
C SER A 88 9.39 4.23 16.38
N LEU A 89 10.35 4.88 17.04
CA LEU A 89 10.07 5.73 18.21
C LEU A 89 9.13 6.88 17.84
N ILE A 90 9.44 7.56 16.74
CA ILE A 90 8.66 8.68 16.22
C ILE A 90 8.50 8.48 14.72
N LEU A 91 7.30 8.05 14.33
CA LEU A 91 6.89 7.92 12.94
C LEU A 91 5.76 8.91 12.66
N VAL A 92 5.95 9.75 11.64
CA VAL A 92 4.91 10.65 11.15
C VAL A 92 4.40 10.13 9.82
N LYS A 93 3.08 9.99 9.71
CA LYS A 93 2.37 9.65 8.48
C LYS A 93 1.78 10.92 7.87
N LEU A 94 2.14 11.20 6.62
CA LEU A 94 1.62 12.33 5.85
C LEU A 94 0.88 11.82 4.63
N GLU A 95 -0.37 12.23 4.48
CA GLU A 95 -1.23 11.84 3.36
C GLU A 95 -1.89 13.08 2.75
N PRO A 96 -1.51 13.48 1.52
CA PRO A 96 -2.20 14.56 0.82
C PRO A 96 -3.66 14.17 0.58
N TRP A 97 -4.60 14.93 1.14
CA TRP A 97 -6.04 14.66 1.03
C TRP A 97 -6.49 14.51 -0.42
N LEU A 98 -5.96 15.35 -1.33
CA LEU A 98 -6.29 15.32 -2.75
C LEU A 98 -6.02 13.94 -3.38
N CYS A 99 -4.87 13.35 -3.08
CA CYS A 99 -4.51 12.02 -3.60
C CYS A 99 -5.48 10.94 -3.12
N ARG A 100 -5.89 11.00 -1.85
CA ARG A 100 -6.88 10.08 -1.28
C ARG A 100 -8.22 10.22 -2.00
N ALA A 101 -8.74 11.44 -2.12
CA ALA A 101 -10.06 11.69 -2.73
C ALA A 101 -10.13 11.16 -4.17
N TYR A 102 -9.12 11.47 -5.00
CA TYR A 102 -9.08 10.99 -6.38
C TYR A 102 -8.90 9.48 -6.51
N LEU A 103 -8.13 8.86 -5.61
CA LEU A 103 -8.02 7.40 -5.61
C LEU A 103 -9.36 6.74 -5.25
N GLU A 104 -10.05 7.25 -4.24
CA GLU A 104 -11.37 6.75 -3.84
C GLU A 104 -12.37 6.88 -4.98
N ASP A 105 -12.35 7.97 -5.73
CA ASP A 105 -13.24 8.18 -6.89
C ASP A 105 -12.95 7.17 -8.02
N VAL A 106 -11.68 6.96 -8.37
CA VAL A 106 -11.31 5.94 -9.37
C VAL A 106 -11.69 4.53 -8.90
N GLN A 107 -11.60 4.25 -7.61
CA GLN A 107 -12.03 2.95 -7.07
C GLN A 107 -13.55 2.76 -7.13
N ARG A 108 -14.34 3.83 -6.98
CA ARG A 108 -15.80 3.79 -7.18
C ARG A 108 -16.21 3.46 -8.61
N GLU A 109 -15.35 3.72 -9.59
CA GLU A 109 -15.53 3.31 -10.99
C GLU A 109 -15.31 1.79 -11.22
N GLY A 110 -14.96 1.03 -10.16
CA GLY A 110 -14.77 -0.42 -10.23
C GLY A 110 -13.32 -0.85 -10.55
N VAL A 111 -12.37 0.07 -10.44
CA VAL A 111 -10.93 -0.23 -10.58
C VAL A 111 -10.39 -0.72 -9.25
N SER A 112 -9.69 -1.86 -9.24
CA SER A 112 -9.19 -2.51 -8.02
C SER A 112 -7.73 -2.92 -8.18
N SER A 113 -7.00 -2.94 -7.05
CA SER A 113 -5.64 -3.47 -6.95
C SER A 113 -5.59 -4.94 -6.50
N LEU A 114 -6.74 -5.59 -6.32
CA LEU A 114 -6.80 -7.01 -5.96
C LEU A 114 -6.35 -7.89 -7.13
N ASP A 115 -5.40 -8.79 -6.87
CA ASP A 115 -5.03 -9.84 -7.81
C ASP A 115 -5.91 -11.07 -7.59
N SER A 116 -6.87 -11.29 -8.50
CA SER A 116 -7.80 -12.42 -8.44
C SER A 116 -7.10 -13.78 -8.58
N GLY A 117 -5.88 -13.81 -9.13
CA GLY A 117 -5.11 -15.05 -9.29
C GLY A 117 -4.44 -15.55 -8.01
N SER A 118 -4.27 -14.69 -7.00
CA SER A 118 -3.55 -15.01 -5.76
C SER A 118 -4.38 -14.88 -4.49
N LEU A 119 -5.64 -14.44 -4.59
CA LEU A 119 -6.50 -14.19 -3.44
C LEU A 119 -7.27 -15.47 -3.06
N SER A 120 -6.83 -16.14 -2.00
CA SER A 120 -7.60 -17.22 -1.36
C SER A 120 -8.35 -16.66 -0.16
N LEU A 121 -9.68 -16.84 -0.13
CA LEU A 121 -10.51 -16.43 1.00
C LEU A 121 -10.39 -17.38 2.20
N CYS A 122 -9.73 -18.53 2.04
CA CYS A 122 -9.58 -19.57 3.07
C CYS A 122 -10.88 -19.84 3.84
N LEU A 123 -12.01 -19.86 3.13
CA LEU A 123 -13.29 -20.23 3.73
C LEU A 123 -13.20 -21.71 4.12
N SER A 124 -13.63 -22.04 5.35
CA SER A 124 -13.81 -23.44 5.76
C SER A 124 -14.59 -24.15 4.66
N SER A 125 -14.03 -25.24 4.15
CA SER A 125 -14.46 -25.91 2.93
C SER A 125 -15.98 -26.13 2.91
N ALA A 126 -16.71 -25.32 2.14
CA ALA A 126 -18.02 -25.73 1.62
C ALA A 126 -17.87 -27.00 0.76
N ASN A 127 -16.65 -27.31 0.33
CA ASN A 127 -16.26 -28.57 -0.30
C ASN A 127 -16.27 -29.76 0.68
N SER A 128 -16.05 -29.56 2.00
CA SER A 128 -16.21 -30.66 2.98
C SER A 128 -17.64 -31.14 2.95
N LEU A 129 -18.61 -30.21 2.98
CA LEU A 129 -20.02 -30.59 3.01
C LEU A 129 -20.44 -31.29 1.70
N TYR A 130 -19.92 -30.89 0.55
CA TYR A 130 -20.14 -31.62 -0.71
C TYR A 130 -19.47 -33.00 -0.74
N ASP A 131 -18.21 -33.09 -0.30
CA ASP A 131 -17.49 -34.37 -0.19
C ASP A 131 -18.15 -35.31 0.84
N ASP A 132 -18.66 -34.75 1.94
CA ASP A 132 -19.41 -35.45 3.01
C ASP A 132 -20.78 -35.93 2.49
N ILE A 133 -21.48 -35.11 1.67
CA ILE A 133 -22.73 -35.52 1.01
C ILE A 133 -22.48 -36.62 -0.01
N GLU A 134 -21.46 -36.50 -0.86
CA GLU A 134 -21.11 -37.54 -1.84
C GLU A 134 -20.71 -38.85 -1.15
N HIS A 135 -19.91 -38.78 -0.07
CA HIS A 135 -19.56 -39.94 0.73
C HIS A 135 -20.82 -40.60 1.34
N PHE A 136 -21.74 -39.81 1.90
CA PHE A 136 -22.99 -40.31 2.47
C PHE A 136 -23.90 -40.94 1.40
N LEU A 137 -23.97 -40.36 0.21
CA LEU A 137 -24.75 -40.90 -0.92
C LEU A 137 -24.16 -42.21 -1.46
N MET A 138 -22.82 -42.34 -1.48
CA MET A 138 -22.14 -43.59 -1.84
C MET A 138 -22.39 -44.71 -0.81
N GLU A 139 -22.44 -44.39 0.49
CA GLU A 139 -22.78 -45.37 1.55
C GLU A 139 -24.22 -45.89 1.41
N LEU A 140 -25.18 -45.03 1.03
CA LEU A 140 -26.58 -45.42 0.83
C LEU A 140 -26.83 -46.24 -0.45
N GLN A 141 -25.90 -46.24 -1.40
CA GLN A 141 -26.01 -46.97 -2.66
C GLN A 141 -25.40 -48.37 -2.64
N GLN A 142 -24.84 -48.84 -1.51
CA GLN A 142 -24.33 -50.21 -1.41
C GLN A 142 -25.49 -51.21 -1.24
N PRO A 143 -25.71 -52.16 -2.19
CA PRO A 143 -26.63 -53.28 -1.95
C PRO A 143 -26.02 -54.25 -0.92
N ALA A 144 -26.88 -54.76 -0.03
CA ALA A 144 -26.54 -55.73 1.02
C ALA A 144 -25.97 -57.06 0.49
#